data_AF-S9S2J7-F1
#
_entry.id   AF-S9S2J7-F1
#
_cell.length_a   1.000
_cell.length_b   1.000
_cell.length_c   1.000
_cell.angle_alpha   90.00
_cell.angle_beta   90.00
_cell.angle_gamma   90.00
#
_symmetry.space_group_name_H-M   'P 1'
#
loop_
_entity.id
_entity.type
_entity.pdbx_description
1 polymer ?
#
loop_
_entity_poly.entity_id
_entity_poly.type
_entity_poly.pdbx_seq_one_letter_code
_entity_poly.pdbx_strand_id
1 'polypeptide(L)' 'MRTFDLSPLFRSTVGFDHLNRVLDAATRIDDAALSYPPYNIEKLGEDRYRITMAVAGFGENDLELTAKGNSLLIAGKAR' A
#
# COMPACT_ATOMS: atom_id res chain seq x y z
N MET A 1 44.30 -7.11 6.78
CA MET A 1 43.05 -7.57 6.15
C MET A 1 42.49 -8.68 7.03
N ARG A 2 41.35 -8.46 7.70
CA ARG A 2 40.69 -9.51 8.50
C ARG A 2 39.47 -9.97 7.70
N THR A 3 39.55 -11.19 7.19
CA THR A 3 38.47 -11.90 6.51
C THR A 3 37.38 -12.24 7.52
N PHE A 4 36.16 -11.80 7.24
CA PHE A 4 34.98 -12.18 8.02
C PHE A 4 34.44 -13.50 7.49
N ASP A 5 34.52 -14.55 8.30
CA ASP A 5 33.99 -15.87 8.01
C ASP A 5 32.51 -15.93 8.44
N LEU A 6 31.63 -16.14 7.45
CA LEU A 6 30.17 -16.16 7.58
C LEU A 6 29.60 -17.56 7.79
N SER A 7 30.45 -18.55 8.09
CA SER A 7 30.04 -19.92 8.43
C SER A 7 28.97 -20.09 9.53
N PRO A 8 28.71 -19.16 10.49
CA PRO A 8 27.68 -19.39 11.50
C PRO A 8 26.24 -19.13 11.03
N LEU A 9 26.02 -18.49 9.86
CA LEU A 9 24.69 -18.08 9.42
C LEU A 9 23.75 -19.25 9.05
N PHE A 10 24.25 -20.49 8.99
CA PHE A 10 23.47 -21.66 8.60
C PHE A 10 22.88 -22.47 9.78
N ARG A 11 22.98 -21.98 11.02
CA ARG A 11 22.57 -22.77 12.20
C ARG A 11 21.44 -22.12 12.99
N SER A 12 20.25 -22.01 12.39
CA SER A 12 18.95 -22.13 13.09
C SER A 12 17.78 -21.90 12.13
N THR A 13 17.31 -22.97 11.52
CA THR A 13 16.06 -23.03 10.73
C THR A 13 14.83 -23.20 11.61
N VAL A 14 14.68 -22.38 12.66
CA VAL A 14 13.41 -22.30 13.42
C VAL A 14 13.22 -20.85 13.89
N GLY A 15 12.38 -20.09 13.19
CA GLY A 15 12.12 -18.68 13.51
C GLY A 15 11.90 -17.74 12.30
N PHE A 16 12.14 -18.22 11.07
CA PHE A 16 11.89 -17.44 9.85
C PHE A 16 10.40 -17.11 9.64
N ASP A 17 9.47 -17.85 10.25
CA ASP A 17 8.04 -17.53 10.18
C ASP A 17 7.70 -16.19 10.85
N HIS A 18 8.45 -15.81 11.89
CA HIS A 18 8.24 -14.53 12.56
C HIS A 18 8.94 -13.39 11.83
N LEU A 19 10.08 -13.68 11.17
CA LEU A 19 10.76 -12.73 10.29
C LEU A 19 9.91 -12.42 9.06
N ASN A 20 9.27 -13.42 8.45
CA ASN A 20 8.35 -13.18 7.33
C ASN A 20 7.18 -12.28 7.74
N ARG A 21 6.62 -12.48 8.94
CA ARG A 21 5.51 -11.65 9.44
C ARG A 21 5.93 -10.22 9.77
N VAL A 22 7.16 -10.03 10.28
CA VAL A 22 7.74 -8.71 10.54
C VAL A 22 8.15 -8.03 9.22
N LEU A 23 8.65 -8.79 8.25
CA LEU A 23 8.98 -8.31 6.91
C LEU A 23 7.72 -7.91 6.12
N ASP A 24 6.65 -8.70 6.17
CA ASP A 24 5.33 -8.40 5.60
C ASP A 24 4.63 -7.21 6.28
N ALA A 25 4.92 -6.97 7.55
CA ALA A 25 4.44 -5.81 8.27
C ALA A 25 5.28 -4.56 7.92
N ALA A 26 6.60 -4.71 7.77
CA ALA A 26 7.50 -3.63 7.36
C ALA A 26 7.24 -3.18 5.91
N THR A 27 7.03 -4.12 4.98
CA THR A 27 6.64 -3.79 3.59
C THR A 27 5.28 -3.09 3.51
N ARG A 28 4.33 -3.44 4.39
CA ARG A 28 3.05 -2.72 4.51
C ARG A 28 3.16 -1.33 5.13
N ILE A 29 4.14 -1.12 6.01
CA ILE A 29 4.42 0.21 6.57
C ILE A 29 5.02 1.13 5.49
N ASP A 30 5.80 0.58 4.55
CA ASP A 30 6.28 1.32 3.38
C ASP A 30 5.13 1.66 2.39
N ASP A 31 4.14 0.78 2.20
CA ASP A 31 2.96 1.05 1.36
C ASP A 31 2.03 2.14 1.94
N ALA A 32 1.92 2.23 3.27
CA ALA A 32 1.16 3.29 3.93
C ALA A 32 1.79 4.69 3.74
N ALA A 33 3.07 4.75 3.36
CA ALA A 33 3.79 5.99 3.09
C ALA A 33 3.69 6.46 1.62
N LEU A 34 3.09 5.68 0.71
CA LEU A 34 3.11 5.96 -0.75
C LEU A 34 1.77 5.74 -1.47
N SER A 35 0.64 5.71 -0.76
CA SER A 35 -0.68 5.71 -1.42
C SER A 35 -0.98 7.08 -2.01
N TYR A 36 -0.46 7.31 -3.22
CA TYR A 36 -0.84 8.45 -4.05
C TYR A 36 -1.99 8.06 -4.98
N PRO A 37 -3.02 8.92 -5.12
CA PRO A 37 -3.21 10.17 -4.39
C PRO A 37 -3.67 9.91 -2.95
N PRO A 38 -3.37 10.76 -1.95
CA PRO A 38 -3.78 10.51 -0.58
C PRO A 38 -5.32 10.48 -0.50
N TYR A 39 -5.85 9.43 0.11
CA TYR A 39 -7.29 9.23 0.24
C TYR A 39 -7.69 8.73 1.63
N ASN A 40 -8.96 8.91 1.95
CA ASN A 40 -9.62 8.41 3.13
C ASN A 40 -10.89 7.66 2.72
N ILE A 41 -11.22 6.61 3.46
CA ILE A 41 -12.44 5.82 3.26
C ILE A 41 -13.21 5.75 4.58
N GLU A 42 -14.42 6.29 4.59
CA GLU A 42 -15.29 6.35 5.76
C GLU A 42 -16.50 5.43 5.54
N LYS A 43 -16.83 4.59 6.53
CA LYS A 43 -18.08 3.85 6.56
C LYS A 43 -19.16 4.67 7.25
N LEU A 44 -20.23 5.01 6.52
CA LEU A 44 -21.33 5.85 7.00
C LEU A 44 -22.58 5.04 7.40
N GLY A 45 -22.59 3.74 7.12
CA GLY A 45 -23.71 2.84 7.40
C GLY A 45 -23.37 1.42 6.95
N GLU A 46 -24.33 0.50 7.02
CA GLU A 46 -24.10 -0.92 6.70
C GLU A 46 -23.49 -1.11 5.30
N ASP A 47 -24.09 -0.47 4.29
CA ASP A 47 -23.68 -0.51 2.87
C ASP A 47 -23.33 0.88 2.29
N ARG A 48 -22.93 1.82 3.14
CA ARG A 48 -22.62 3.20 2.72
C ARG A 48 -21.18 3.54 3.05
N TYR A 49 -20.42 3.87 2.01
CA TYR A 49 -19.03 4.28 2.11
C TYR A 49 -18.84 5.65 1.44
N ARG A 50 -17.96 6.47 2.00
CA ARG A 50 -17.49 7.72 1.42
C ARG A 50 -16.00 7.61 1.19
N ILE A 51 -15.58 7.93 -0.02
CA ILE A 51 -14.16 8.01 -0.40
C ILE A 51 -13.84 9.49 -0.61
N THR A 52 -12.79 9.97 0.00
CA THR A 52 -12.29 11.36 -0.14
C THR A 52 -10.83 11.29 -0.54
N MET A 53 -10.43 12.04 -1.55
CA MET A 53 -9.08 11.97 -2.12
C MET A 53 -8.59 13.35 -2.50
N ALA A 54 -7.31 13.65 -2.27
CA ALA A 54 -6.70 14.87 -2.76
C ALA A 54 -6.14 14.64 -4.18
N VAL A 55 -6.67 15.36 -5.15
CA VAL A 55 -6.32 15.27 -6.58
C VAL A 55 -5.81 16.62 -7.10
N ALA A 56 -4.77 17.13 -6.45
CA ALA A 56 -4.18 18.42 -6.83
C ALA A 56 -3.68 18.38 -8.28
N GLY A 57 -3.96 19.43 -9.06
CA GLY A 57 -3.54 19.55 -10.46
C GLY A 57 -4.47 18.87 -11.48
N PHE A 58 -5.57 18.24 -11.05
CA PHE A 58 -6.60 17.71 -11.93
C PHE A 58 -7.86 18.57 -11.84
N GLY A 59 -8.41 18.96 -12.99
CA GLY A 59 -9.78 19.47 -13.08
C GLY A 59 -10.79 18.32 -13.07
N GLU A 60 -12.07 18.65 -12.90
CA GLU A 60 -13.15 17.63 -12.94
C GLU A 60 -13.16 16.82 -14.23
N ASN A 61 -12.87 17.47 -15.36
CA ASN A 61 -12.82 16.82 -16.68
C ASN A 61 -11.55 16.00 -16.93
N ASP A 62 -10.57 16.04 -16.03
CA ASP A 62 -9.33 15.27 -16.12
C ASP A 62 -9.41 13.96 -15.35
N LEU A 63 -10.54 13.71 -14.65
CA LEU A 63 -10.77 12.53 -13.82
C LEU A 63 -11.85 11.63 -14.44
N GLU A 64 -11.56 10.34 -14.50
CA GLU A 64 -12.48 9.30 -14.94
C GLU A 64 -12.71 8.30 -13.80
N LEU A 65 -13.98 8.05 -13.48
CA LEU A 65 -14.39 7.13 -12.43
C LEU A 65 -15.17 5.97 -13.05
N THR A 66 -14.71 4.74 -12.80
CA THR A 66 -15.37 3.53 -13.27
C THR A 66 -15.66 2.61 -12.11
N ALA A 67 -16.94 2.32 -11.88
CA ALA A 67 -17.38 1.35 -10.88
C ALA A 67 -17.76 0.02 -11.56
N LYS A 68 -17.15 -1.08 -11.14
CA LYS A 68 -17.44 -2.43 -11.64
C LYS A 68 -17.49 -3.42 -10.49
N GLY A 69 -18.70 -3.89 -10.17
CA GLY A 69 -18.90 -4.80 -9.04
C GLY A 69 -18.50 -4.15 -7.72
N ASN A 70 -17.53 -4.73 -7.02
CA ASN A 70 -16.96 -4.22 -5.77
C ASN A 70 -15.69 -3.38 -5.95
N SER A 71 -15.34 -3.01 -7.20
CA SER A 71 -14.14 -2.23 -7.51
C SER A 71 -14.50 -0.84 -8.04
N LEU A 72 -13.83 0.18 -7.52
CA LEU A 72 -13.86 1.55 -8.01
C LEU A 72 -12.47 1.90 -8.55
N LEU A 73 -12.39 2.15 -9.85
CA LEU A 73 -11.19 2.66 -10.50
C LEU A 73 -11.33 4.18 -10.68
N ILE A 74 -10.28 4.91 -10.27
CA ILE A 74 -10.17 6.35 -10.44
C ILE A 74 -8.92 6.59 -11.27
N ALA A 75 -9.08 7.14 -12.47
CA ALA A 75 -7.99 7.47 -13.38
C ALA A 75 -7.91 8.99 -13.57
N GLY A 76 -6.70 9.53 -13.56
CA GLY A 76 -6.44 10.93 -13.84
C GLY A 76 -5.61 11.09 -15.10
N LYS A 77 -5.94 12.08 -15.93
CA LYS A 77 -5.17 12.46 -17.11
C LYS A 77 -4.59 13.86 -16.93
N ALA A 78 -3.32 13.92 -16.53
CA ALA A 78 -2.60 15.19 -16.46
C ALA A 78 -2.38 15.73 -17.89
N ARG A 79 -2.46 17.06 -18.06
CA ARG A 79 -2.11 17.75 -19.31
C ARG A 79 -0.65 18.16 -19.33
#